data_AF-A0A354GZP8-F1
#
_entry.id   AF-A0A354GZP8-F1
#
_cell.length_a   1.000
_cell.length_b   1.000
_cell.length_c   1.000
_cell.angle_alpha   90.00
_cell.angle_beta   90.00
_cell.angle_gamma   90.00
#
_symmetry.space_group_name_H-M   'P 1'
#
loop_
_entity.id
_entity.type
_entity.pdbx_description
1 polymer ?
#
loop_
_entity_poly.entity_id
_entity_poly.type
_entity_poly.pdbx_seq_one_letter_code
_entity_poly.pdbx_strand_id
1 'polypeptide(L)'
;MATNQMSGFIQHLRRVLRDGAGLTDGQLLEDYLSRRDEAAIAALVRRHGPMVWGVCRRVLHNHHDAEDAFQTTFLVLVRKAASIASRELLANWLYGVAHQTALKARATAAKRKGRESQVAEMPEPAPTQQDPWRDLQPLLDEELSRLPDKYRGVIVLCDLEGKTRKEAARQLGCPEGTVAGRLARARIMLAKRLTRRGVALSGGALAAVLSQQAASAGVPTSVVVSTIKAASLLAAGKAAATGAISVKVAALTEGVMKAMLFTKLKTVIAVVLILGFVATGATVLTCRTAVGQEDKPALAEKPVATSAKQEPEKKEEEFAWGKEVNGLQLGLALVPADKIAYRAGQEIKLELTVRNVSSAAITISHGRLQEYAPKITDAQGKTVYVAMPPLWLFWAVPTKRILKPGETVTLYKPEVAVEEVLEGKADPTTVVSTPTIRVRPGKYNIAFGRMVYSHPTLSTGTVEFEVKDKNSKAKDGARTSLSDAIKALNTKAAHNPIGKDETPITEPEVIAAIRAAKRPEDSAVTDKLFDAFKKIAETKQLPPGAELEAVGGGWDPGMAFLYDIWWVRVQMPKEANGTYSFVIRERFIRSRTLQEEMARLEPKPGEEQPVDGGRTQEYIEALKDRIEKMKAK
;
A
#
# COMPACT_ATOMS: atom_id res chain seq x y z
N MET A 1 -41.59 -9.72 44.52
CA MET A 1 -41.68 -10.05 43.08
C MET A 1 -41.73 -8.81 42.17
N ALA A 2 -42.38 -7.71 42.55
CA ALA A 2 -42.46 -6.48 41.73
C ALA A 2 -41.12 -5.73 41.52
N THR A 3 -40.20 -5.81 42.48
CA THR A 3 -38.89 -5.12 42.43
C THR A 3 -37.90 -5.74 41.44
N ASN A 4 -37.94 -7.05 41.21
CA ASN A 4 -37.12 -7.73 40.18
C ASN A 4 -37.64 -7.50 38.76
N GLN A 5 -38.95 -7.31 38.58
CA GLN A 5 -39.55 -6.94 37.30
C GLN A 5 -39.20 -5.49 36.93
N MET A 6 -39.22 -4.58 37.92
CA MET A 6 -38.85 -3.18 37.72
C MET A 6 -37.36 -2.99 37.46
N SER A 7 -36.48 -3.75 38.12
CA SER A 7 -35.02 -3.70 37.86
C SER A 7 -34.66 -4.26 36.48
N GLY A 8 -35.32 -5.34 36.05
CA GLY A 8 -35.20 -5.89 34.70
C GLY A 8 -35.70 -4.91 33.63
N PHE A 9 -36.81 -4.22 33.88
CA PHE A 9 -37.36 -3.19 32.99
C PHE A 9 -36.47 -1.94 32.91
N ILE A 10 -35.91 -1.49 34.04
CA ILE A 10 -34.96 -0.36 34.08
C ILE A 10 -33.62 -0.76 33.44
N GLN A 11 -33.13 -1.99 33.61
CA GLN A 11 -31.95 -2.47 32.87
C GLN A 11 -32.23 -2.59 31.38
N HIS A 12 -33.42 -3.06 31.00
CA HIS A 12 -33.83 -3.15 29.60
C HIS A 12 -33.97 -1.75 28.98
N LEU A 13 -34.62 -0.80 29.65
CA LEU A 13 -34.69 0.60 29.23
C LEU A 13 -33.31 1.27 29.19
N ARG A 14 -32.45 1.05 30.19
CA ARG A 14 -31.08 1.60 30.24
C ARG A 14 -30.16 0.95 29.17
N ARG A 15 -30.51 -0.24 28.68
CA ARG A 15 -29.84 -0.96 27.57
C ARG A 15 -30.40 -0.60 26.20
N VAL A 16 -31.69 -0.28 26.10
CA VAL A 16 -32.37 0.22 24.89
C VAL A 16 -32.04 1.70 24.66
N LEU A 17 -31.87 2.49 25.73
CA LEU A 17 -31.44 3.90 25.71
C LEU A 17 -29.92 4.07 25.58
N ARG A 18 -29.11 3.05 25.91
CA ARG A 18 -27.73 2.97 25.42
C ARG A 18 -27.79 2.49 23.98
N ASP A 19 -27.52 3.35 23.02
CA ASP A 19 -27.41 3.04 21.58
C ASP A 19 -26.23 2.10 21.22
N GLY A 20 -25.93 1.09 22.05
CA GLY A 20 -24.67 0.36 21.97
C GLY A 20 -23.45 1.28 22.04
N ALA A 21 -23.62 2.50 22.57
CA ALA A 21 -22.59 3.54 22.62
C ALA A 21 -21.40 3.00 23.42
N GLY A 22 -20.30 2.73 22.71
CA GLY A 22 -19.06 2.17 23.26
C GLY A 22 -18.84 0.68 23.04
N LEU A 23 -19.84 -0.09 22.60
CA LEU A 23 -19.66 -1.51 22.26
C LEU A 23 -19.18 -1.68 20.81
N THR A 24 -18.18 -2.54 20.61
CA THR A 24 -17.68 -2.89 19.28
C THR A 24 -18.67 -3.76 18.52
N ASP A 25 -18.56 -3.81 17.19
CA ASP A 25 -19.41 -4.67 16.34
C ASP A 25 -19.33 -6.13 16.78
N GLY A 26 -18.14 -6.57 17.21
CA GLY A 26 -17.96 -7.92 17.71
C GLY A 26 -18.61 -8.22 19.05
N GLN A 27 -18.66 -7.25 19.96
CA GLN A 27 -19.39 -7.39 21.21
C GLN A 27 -20.91 -7.48 20.97
N LEU A 28 -21.43 -6.65 20.06
CA LEU A 28 -22.84 -6.69 19.68
C LEU A 28 -23.22 -8.02 19.00
N LEU A 29 -22.35 -8.53 18.11
CA LEU A 29 -22.55 -9.85 17.51
C LEU A 29 -22.53 -10.96 18.56
N GLU A 30 -21.64 -10.90 19.55
CA GLU A 30 -21.56 -11.90 20.61
C GLU A 30 -22.80 -11.89 21.51
N ASP A 31 -23.28 -10.70 21.88
CA ASP A 31 -24.52 -10.53 22.64
C ASP A 31 -25.72 -11.11 21.90
N TYR A 32 -25.78 -10.91 20.57
CA TYR A 32 -26.80 -11.51 19.74
C TYR A 32 -26.68 -13.03 19.64
N LEU A 33 -25.47 -13.57 19.44
CA LEU A 33 -25.26 -15.01 19.29
C LEU A 33 -25.54 -15.79 20.57
N SER A 34 -25.17 -15.22 21.72
CA SER A 34 -25.33 -15.85 23.04
C SER A 34 -26.76 -15.74 23.58
N ARG A 35 -27.42 -14.59 23.41
CA ARG A 35 -28.67 -14.27 24.11
C ARG A 35 -29.84 -13.91 23.21
N ARG A 36 -29.63 -13.88 21.89
CA ARG A 36 -30.58 -13.30 20.92
C ARG A 36 -31.01 -11.88 21.31
N ASP A 37 -30.06 -11.10 21.84
CA ASP A 37 -30.33 -9.74 22.34
C ASP A 37 -30.83 -8.83 21.19
N GLU A 38 -32.10 -8.45 21.28
CA GLU A 38 -32.77 -7.57 20.31
C GLU A 38 -32.14 -6.17 20.28
N ALA A 39 -31.65 -5.67 21.42
CA ALA A 39 -30.99 -4.38 21.49
C ALA A 39 -29.65 -4.38 20.72
N ALA A 40 -28.96 -5.53 20.71
CA ALA A 40 -27.72 -5.68 19.95
C ALA A 40 -27.98 -5.62 18.43
N ILE A 41 -29.03 -6.30 17.95
CA ILE A 41 -29.46 -6.21 16.55
C ILE A 41 -29.90 -4.78 16.20
N ALA A 42 -30.68 -4.13 17.07
CA ALA A 42 -31.10 -2.75 16.85
C ALA A 42 -29.91 -1.78 16.69
N ALA A 43 -28.89 -1.93 17.54
CA ALA A 43 -27.66 -1.14 17.46
C ALA A 43 -26.88 -1.41 16.15
N LEU A 44 -26.78 -2.66 15.71
CA LEU A 44 -26.14 -3.02 14.44
C LEU A 44 -26.89 -2.44 13.22
N VAL A 45 -28.22 -2.48 13.23
CA VAL A 45 -29.04 -1.88 12.17
C VAL A 45 -28.86 -0.36 12.11
N ARG A 46 -28.88 0.32 13.25
CA ARG A 46 -28.65 1.78 13.31
C ARG A 46 -27.25 2.15 12.83
N ARG A 47 -26.22 1.41 13.27
CA ARG A 47 -24.82 1.69 12.96
C ARG A 47 -24.47 1.49 11.49
N HIS A 48 -24.88 0.38 10.89
CA HIS A 48 -24.53 0.03 9.51
C HIS A 48 -25.61 0.40 8.49
N GLY A 49 -26.76 0.88 8.95
CA GLY A 49 -27.90 1.25 8.13
C GLY A 49 -27.52 2.19 6.98
N PRO A 50 -26.88 3.36 7.22
CA PRO A 50 -26.52 4.28 6.15
C PRO A 50 -25.70 3.65 5.02
N MET A 51 -24.72 2.81 5.36
CA MET A 51 -23.90 2.09 4.38
C MET A 51 -24.74 1.08 3.58
N VAL A 52 -25.53 0.24 4.24
CA VAL A 52 -26.37 -0.78 3.58
C VAL A 52 -27.42 -0.12 2.68
N TRP A 53 -28.06 0.94 3.16
CA TRP A 53 -29.02 1.72 2.38
C TRP A 53 -28.39 2.35 1.15
N GLY A 54 -27.20 2.93 1.30
CA GLY A 54 -26.43 3.48 0.19
C GLY A 54 -26.15 2.45 -0.91
N VAL A 55 -25.74 1.23 -0.53
CA VAL A 55 -25.53 0.12 -1.49
C VAL A 55 -26.83 -0.26 -2.19
N CYS A 56 -27.91 -0.47 -1.43
CA CYS A 56 -29.21 -0.85 -2.02
C CYS A 56 -29.73 0.20 -3.00
N ARG A 57 -29.62 1.49 -2.65
CA ARG A 57 -30.06 2.62 -3.50
C ARG A 57 -29.23 2.83 -4.76
N ARG A 58 -27.94 2.51 -4.73
CA ARG A 58 -27.07 2.58 -5.92
C ARG A 58 -27.38 1.48 -6.93
N VAL A 59 -27.67 0.28 -6.44
CA VAL A 59 -27.97 -0.88 -7.30
C VAL A 59 -29.44 -0.89 -7.75
N LEU A 60 -30.36 -0.39 -6.92
CA LEU A 60 -31.81 -0.40 -7.15
C LEU A 60 -32.34 1.03 -7.26
N HIS A 61 -32.91 1.35 -8.42
CA HIS A 61 -33.46 2.68 -8.70
C HIS A 61 -34.84 2.91 -8.04
N ASN A 62 -35.57 1.84 -7.73
CA ASN A 62 -36.88 1.90 -7.07
C ASN A 62 -36.71 1.90 -5.54
N HIS A 63 -37.34 2.87 -4.87
CA HIS A 63 -37.30 3.03 -3.42
C HIS A 63 -37.81 1.79 -2.67
N HIS A 64 -38.91 1.18 -3.10
CA HIS A 64 -39.48 0.01 -2.44
C HIS A 64 -38.60 -1.24 -2.59
N ASP A 65 -37.98 -1.43 -3.76
CA ASP A 65 -37.03 -2.52 -3.95
C ASP A 65 -35.78 -2.33 -3.06
N ALA A 66 -35.31 -1.09 -2.92
CA ALA A 66 -34.20 -0.76 -2.04
C ALA A 66 -34.52 -1.02 -0.55
N GLU A 67 -35.75 -0.70 -0.12
CA GLU A 67 -36.25 -1.03 1.22
C GLU A 67 -36.33 -2.55 1.46
N ASP A 68 -36.87 -3.31 0.51
CA ASP A 68 -36.93 -4.77 0.60
C ASP A 68 -35.53 -5.39 0.70
N ALA A 69 -34.57 -4.90 -0.09
CA ALA A 69 -33.19 -5.35 -0.07
C ALA A 69 -32.46 -4.97 1.23
N PHE A 70 -32.73 -3.77 1.75
CA PHE A 70 -32.22 -3.31 3.04
C PHE A 70 -32.69 -4.22 4.18
N GLN A 71 -34.01 -4.43 4.29
CA GLN A 71 -34.61 -5.32 5.29
C GLN A 71 -34.04 -6.74 5.18
N THR A 72 -34.01 -7.28 3.96
CA THR A 72 -33.49 -8.63 3.68
C THR A 72 -32.04 -8.78 4.17
N THR A 73 -31.18 -7.78 3.96
CA THR A 73 -29.78 -7.82 4.37
C THR A 73 -29.63 -8.06 5.88
N PHE A 74 -30.41 -7.35 6.69
CA PHE A 74 -30.38 -7.52 8.15
C PHE A 74 -31.09 -8.80 8.62
N LEU A 75 -32.11 -9.29 7.90
CA LEU A 75 -32.68 -10.62 8.20
C LEU A 75 -31.69 -11.76 7.88
N VAL A 76 -30.88 -11.62 6.83
CA VAL A 76 -29.77 -12.54 6.54
C VAL A 76 -28.73 -12.47 7.67
N LEU A 77 -28.40 -11.28 8.18
CA LEU A 77 -27.54 -11.14 9.37
C LEU A 77 -28.09 -11.95 10.56
N VAL A 78 -29.36 -11.75 10.92
CA VAL A 78 -30.01 -12.47 12.03
C VAL A 78 -29.85 -13.99 11.88
N ARG A 79 -30.01 -14.53 10.66
CA ARG A 79 -29.89 -15.97 10.38
C ARG A 79 -28.46 -16.49 10.26
N LYS A 80 -27.51 -15.65 9.83
CA LYS A 80 -26.15 -16.06 9.44
C LYS A 80 -25.04 -15.41 10.25
N ALA A 81 -25.35 -14.69 11.33
CA ALA A 81 -24.38 -14.05 12.21
C ALA A 81 -23.23 -14.99 12.63
N ALA A 82 -23.53 -16.26 12.92
CA ALA A 82 -22.53 -17.25 13.32
C ALA A 82 -21.54 -17.65 12.21
N SER A 83 -21.86 -17.34 10.94
CA SER A 83 -21.01 -17.66 9.79
C SER A 83 -19.98 -16.58 9.45
N ILE A 84 -19.98 -15.47 10.20
CA ILE A 84 -19.06 -14.35 10.00
C ILE A 84 -17.71 -14.74 10.60
N ALA A 85 -16.73 -15.00 9.72
CA ALA A 85 -15.44 -15.59 10.10
C ALA A 85 -14.62 -14.73 11.08
N SER A 86 -14.73 -13.40 10.98
CA SER A 86 -14.16 -12.47 11.95
C SER A 86 -15.18 -11.39 12.25
N ARG A 87 -15.50 -11.23 13.53
CA ARG A 87 -16.49 -10.27 14.03
C ARG A 87 -16.16 -8.82 13.60
N GLU A 88 -14.87 -8.53 13.46
CA GLU A 88 -14.35 -7.23 13.03
C GLU A 88 -14.61 -6.90 11.55
N LEU A 89 -14.96 -7.91 10.74
CA LEU A 89 -15.29 -7.77 9.32
C LEU A 89 -16.79 -7.64 9.07
N LEU A 90 -17.60 -7.37 10.11
CA LEU A 90 -19.07 -7.26 9.98
C LEU A 90 -19.49 -6.26 8.90
N ALA A 91 -18.93 -5.05 8.91
CA ALA A 91 -19.21 -4.02 7.91
C ALA A 91 -18.95 -4.52 6.48
N ASN A 92 -17.80 -5.17 6.28
CA ASN A 92 -17.41 -5.75 4.99
C ASN A 92 -18.35 -6.90 4.59
N TRP A 93 -18.78 -7.74 5.53
CA TRP A 93 -19.73 -8.81 5.28
C TRP A 93 -21.12 -8.26 4.89
N LEU A 94 -21.62 -7.27 5.64
CA LEU A 94 -22.90 -6.59 5.38
C LEU A 94 -22.92 -5.91 4.01
N TYR A 95 -21.83 -5.24 3.62
CA TYR A 95 -21.70 -4.70 2.26
C TYR A 95 -21.91 -5.79 1.21
N GLY A 96 -21.24 -6.94 1.37
CA GLY A 96 -21.31 -8.05 0.40
C GLY A 96 -22.72 -8.63 0.29
N VAL A 97 -23.38 -8.83 1.44
CA VAL A 97 -24.77 -9.29 1.48
C VAL A 97 -25.72 -8.26 0.88
N ALA A 98 -25.56 -6.98 1.19
CA ALA A 98 -26.37 -5.90 0.64
C ALA A 98 -26.28 -5.84 -0.89
N HIS A 99 -25.07 -5.87 -1.43
CA HIS A 99 -24.82 -5.86 -2.87
C HIS A 99 -25.44 -7.09 -3.56
N GLN A 100 -25.22 -8.29 -3.02
CA GLN A 100 -25.79 -9.52 -3.58
C GLN A 100 -27.33 -9.52 -3.53
N THR A 101 -27.89 -9.06 -2.41
CA THR A 101 -29.33 -8.93 -2.21
C THR A 101 -29.93 -7.97 -3.22
N ALA A 102 -29.30 -6.81 -3.43
CA ALA A 102 -29.75 -5.81 -4.37
C ALA A 102 -29.65 -6.31 -5.84
N LEU A 103 -28.57 -6.99 -6.23
CA LEU A 103 -28.46 -7.61 -7.55
C LEU A 103 -29.57 -8.64 -7.79
N LYS A 104 -29.91 -9.43 -6.76
CA LYS A 104 -30.98 -10.43 -6.86
C LYS A 104 -32.36 -9.78 -6.96
N ALA A 105 -32.62 -8.73 -6.17
CA ALA A 105 -33.84 -7.95 -6.27
C ALA A 105 -33.99 -7.34 -7.68
N ARG A 106 -32.90 -6.77 -8.23
CA ARG A 106 -32.88 -6.22 -9.60
C ARG A 106 -33.19 -7.28 -10.65
N ALA A 107 -32.58 -8.46 -10.55
CA ALA A 107 -32.85 -9.56 -11.46
C ALA A 107 -34.30 -10.07 -11.38
N THR A 108 -34.88 -10.13 -10.18
CA THR A 108 -36.28 -10.49 -9.98
C THR A 108 -37.22 -9.44 -10.57
N ALA A 109 -36.94 -8.14 -10.34
CA ALA A 109 -37.72 -7.04 -10.89
C ALA A 109 -37.66 -7.01 -12.43
N ALA A 110 -36.48 -7.22 -13.03
CA ALA A 110 -36.31 -7.30 -14.48
C ALA A 110 -37.11 -8.47 -15.09
N LYS A 111 -37.09 -9.65 -14.44
CA LYS A 111 -37.93 -10.79 -14.85
C LYS A 111 -39.42 -10.50 -14.73
N ARG A 112 -39.82 -9.70 -13.74
CA ARG A 112 -41.21 -9.28 -13.56
C ARG A 112 -41.64 -8.33 -14.69
N LYS A 113 -40.84 -7.29 -14.96
CA LYS A 113 -41.08 -6.34 -16.07
C LYS A 113 -41.12 -7.07 -17.42
N GLY A 114 -40.23 -8.03 -17.67
CA GLY A 114 -40.26 -8.83 -18.90
C GLY A 114 -41.49 -9.72 -19.07
N ARG A 115 -42.15 -10.14 -17.98
CA ARG A 115 -43.42 -10.89 -18.01
C ARG A 115 -44.64 -9.95 -18.11
N GLU A 116 -44.56 -8.76 -17.51
CA GLU A 116 -45.61 -7.74 -17.55
C GLU A 116 -45.64 -7.00 -18.91
N SER A 117 -44.49 -6.76 -19.54
CA SER A 117 -44.36 -6.17 -20.88
C SER A 117 -44.81 -7.11 -22.02
N GLN A 118 -44.99 -8.41 -21.75
CA GLN A 118 -45.67 -9.31 -22.69
C GLN A 118 -47.20 -9.15 -22.67
N VAL A 119 -47.75 -8.28 -21.82
CA VAL A 119 -49.21 -8.11 -21.62
C VAL A 119 -49.70 -6.67 -21.87
N ALA A 120 -48.82 -5.68 -22.03
CA ALA A 120 -49.23 -4.32 -22.39
C ALA A 120 -48.18 -3.62 -23.26
N GLU A 121 -48.58 -3.25 -24.48
CA GLU A 121 -47.80 -2.40 -25.39
C GLU A 121 -48.27 -0.95 -25.19
N MET A 122 -47.43 -0.12 -24.57
CA MET A 122 -47.63 1.33 -24.56
C MET A 122 -46.27 2.04 -24.53
N PRO A 123 -46.07 3.14 -25.30
CA PRO A 123 -44.75 3.76 -25.41
C PRO A 123 -44.38 4.55 -24.14
N GLU A 124 -43.22 4.26 -23.56
CA GLU A 124 -42.62 5.09 -22.49
C GLU A 124 -42.07 6.40 -23.10
N PRO A 125 -42.24 7.56 -22.43
CA PRO A 125 -41.73 8.84 -22.92
C PRO A 125 -40.19 8.89 -22.84
N ALA A 126 -39.59 9.68 -23.74
CA ALA A 126 -38.15 9.79 -23.92
C ALA A 126 -37.40 10.16 -22.62
N PRO A 127 -36.22 9.55 -22.35
CA PRO A 127 -35.48 9.80 -21.12
C PRO A 127 -35.00 11.25 -21.08
N THR A 128 -35.39 11.98 -20.03
CA THR A 128 -34.82 13.29 -19.68
C THR A 128 -33.33 13.13 -19.39
N GLN A 129 -32.53 14.10 -19.83
CA GLN A 129 -31.06 14.15 -19.73
C GLN A 129 -30.54 13.43 -18.47
N GLN A 130 -29.90 12.28 -18.71
CA GLN A 130 -29.37 11.44 -17.66
C GLN A 130 -28.07 12.04 -17.13
N ASP A 131 -28.02 12.25 -15.82
CA ASP A 131 -26.78 12.50 -15.09
C ASP A 131 -25.80 11.35 -15.39
N PRO A 132 -24.62 11.61 -15.99
CA PRO A 132 -23.61 10.58 -16.28
C PRO A 132 -23.23 9.74 -15.04
N TRP A 133 -23.53 10.26 -13.85
CA TRP A 133 -23.32 9.61 -12.56
C TRP A 133 -24.32 8.52 -12.19
N ARG A 134 -25.50 8.50 -12.81
CA ARG A 134 -26.52 7.49 -12.53
C ARG A 134 -26.15 6.11 -13.11
N ASP A 135 -25.45 6.11 -14.24
CA ASP A 135 -24.97 4.90 -14.90
C ASP A 135 -23.68 4.35 -14.28
N LEU A 136 -22.94 5.18 -13.54
CA LEU A 136 -21.70 4.76 -12.90
C LEU A 136 -21.91 3.97 -11.61
N GLN A 137 -22.94 4.31 -10.82
CA GLN A 137 -23.14 3.75 -9.48
C GLN A 137 -23.20 2.21 -9.45
N PRO A 138 -23.89 1.52 -10.37
CA PRO A 138 -23.88 0.06 -10.41
C PRO A 138 -22.52 -0.54 -10.75
N LEU A 139 -21.71 0.12 -11.60
CA LEU A 139 -20.37 -0.32 -11.97
C LEU A 139 -19.38 -0.19 -10.79
N LEU A 140 -19.57 0.84 -9.97
CA LEU A 140 -18.80 1.05 -8.75
C LEU A 140 -18.99 -0.09 -7.75
N ASP A 141 -20.24 -0.44 -7.42
CA ASP A 141 -20.49 -1.53 -6.47
C ASP A 141 -20.07 -2.90 -7.04
N GLU A 142 -20.19 -3.09 -8.36
CA GLU A 142 -19.70 -4.30 -9.03
C GLU A 142 -18.18 -4.46 -8.87
N GLU A 143 -17.40 -3.43 -9.22
CA GLU A 143 -15.94 -3.52 -9.13
C GLU A 143 -15.45 -3.50 -7.67
N LEU A 144 -16.14 -2.81 -6.76
CA LEU A 144 -15.85 -2.83 -5.33
C LEU A 144 -16.11 -4.21 -4.73
N SER A 145 -17.18 -4.91 -5.17
CA SER A 145 -17.47 -6.29 -4.75
C SER A 145 -16.43 -7.32 -5.21
N ARG A 146 -15.73 -7.04 -6.31
CA ARG A 146 -14.66 -7.89 -6.88
C ARG A 146 -13.30 -7.67 -6.23
N LEU A 147 -13.18 -6.70 -5.31
CA LEU A 147 -11.95 -6.50 -4.56
C LEU A 147 -11.74 -7.60 -3.53
N PRO A 148 -10.48 -8.03 -3.29
CA PRO A 148 -10.17 -8.90 -2.16
C PRO A 148 -10.64 -8.30 -0.83
N ASP A 149 -11.14 -9.15 0.06
CA ASP A 149 -11.83 -8.71 1.30
C ASP A 149 -11.02 -7.74 2.16
N LYS A 150 -9.71 -7.94 2.27
CA LYS A 150 -8.81 -7.05 3.02
C LYS A 150 -8.72 -5.63 2.45
N TYR A 151 -9.01 -5.43 1.17
CA TYR A 151 -9.02 -4.13 0.49
C TYR A 151 -10.43 -3.54 0.45
N ARG A 152 -11.43 -4.40 0.19
CA ARG A 152 -12.84 -4.02 0.26
C ARG A 152 -13.20 -3.50 1.65
N GLY A 153 -12.77 -4.20 2.70
CA GLY A 153 -13.08 -3.85 4.09
C GLY A 153 -12.59 -2.46 4.49
N VAL A 154 -11.41 -2.02 4.06
CA VAL A 154 -10.92 -0.68 4.39
C VAL A 154 -11.64 0.43 3.61
N ILE A 155 -12.08 0.19 2.38
CA ILE A 155 -12.94 1.14 1.64
C ILE A 155 -14.31 1.23 2.33
N VAL A 156 -14.89 0.09 2.71
CA VAL A 156 -16.20 0.06 3.38
C VAL A 156 -16.12 0.86 4.69
N LEU A 157 -15.13 0.61 5.54
CA LEU A 157 -15.01 1.31 6.82
C LEU A 157 -14.72 2.81 6.63
N CYS A 158 -13.73 3.18 5.81
CA CYS A 158 -13.29 4.57 5.73
C CYS A 158 -14.16 5.42 4.79
N ASP A 159 -14.54 4.89 3.63
CA ASP A 159 -15.14 5.66 2.55
C ASP A 159 -16.67 5.52 2.52
N LEU A 160 -17.22 4.41 3.05
CA LEU A 160 -18.67 4.17 3.09
C LEU A 160 -19.29 4.32 4.48
N GLU A 161 -18.55 4.00 5.55
CA GLU A 161 -19.00 4.23 6.94
C GLU A 161 -18.43 5.51 7.56
N GLY A 162 -17.52 6.20 6.86
CA GLY A 162 -16.93 7.46 7.31
C GLY A 162 -15.98 7.33 8.52
N LYS A 163 -15.51 6.12 8.83
CA LYS A 163 -14.57 5.90 9.95
C LYS A 163 -13.21 6.50 9.65
N THR A 164 -12.57 7.05 10.68
CA THR A 164 -11.17 7.44 10.60
C THR A 164 -10.27 6.23 10.44
N ARG A 165 -9.06 6.44 9.91
CA ARG A 165 -8.05 5.37 9.76
C ARG A 165 -7.74 4.70 11.10
N LYS A 166 -7.67 5.49 12.17
CA LYS A 166 -7.49 5.04 13.55
C LYS A 166 -8.63 4.14 14.06
N GLU A 167 -9.88 4.50 13.78
CA GLU A 167 -11.04 3.68 14.15
C GLU A 167 -11.10 2.39 13.35
N ALA A 168 -10.87 2.46 12.03
CA ALA A 168 -10.79 1.29 11.18
C ALA A 168 -9.63 0.37 11.58
N ALA A 169 -8.50 0.91 12.03
CA ALA A 169 -7.35 0.15 12.52
C ALA A 169 -7.66 -0.61 13.81
N ARG A 170 -8.32 0.09 14.76
CA ARG A 170 -8.80 -0.52 16.01
C ARG A 170 -9.77 -1.66 15.73
N GLN A 171 -10.73 -1.43 14.83
CA GLN A 171 -11.70 -2.45 14.44
C GLN A 171 -11.01 -3.63 13.75
N LEU A 172 -10.17 -3.40 12.74
CA LEU A 172 -9.51 -4.49 12.01
C LEU A 172 -8.39 -5.20 12.77
N GLY A 173 -8.07 -4.78 14.00
CA GLY A 173 -6.98 -5.35 14.81
C GLY A 173 -5.60 -5.22 14.15
N CYS A 174 -5.34 -4.12 13.43
CA CYS A 174 -4.06 -3.91 12.74
C CYS A 174 -3.54 -2.48 12.88
N PRO A 175 -2.24 -2.20 12.65
CA PRO A 175 -1.68 -0.86 12.76
C PRO A 175 -2.34 0.15 11.81
N GLU A 176 -2.46 1.41 12.22
CA GLU A 176 -3.06 2.47 11.39
C GLU A 176 -2.35 2.64 10.04
N GLY A 177 -1.02 2.52 10.00
CA GLY A 177 -0.26 2.51 8.76
C GLY A 177 -0.65 1.36 7.81
N THR A 178 -1.04 0.19 8.35
CA THR A 178 -1.56 -0.93 7.56
C THR A 178 -2.91 -0.58 6.92
N VAL A 179 -3.79 0.10 7.64
CA VAL A 179 -5.07 0.60 7.11
C VAL A 179 -4.83 1.64 6.04
N ALA A 180 -3.96 2.63 6.28
CA ALA A 180 -3.62 3.66 5.31
C ALA A 180 -3.09 3.04 4.00
N GLY A 181 -2.14 2.10 4.11
CA GLY A 181 -1.59 1.39 2.96
C GLY A 181 -2.62 0.51 2.25
N ARG A 182 -3.48 -0.22 2.98
CA ARG A 182 -4.56 -1.01 2.35
C ARG A 182 -5.58 -0.12 1.65
N LEU A 183 -5.95 1.02 2.24
CA LEU A 183 -6.95 1.94 1.70
C LEU A 183 -6.47 2.61 0.41
N ALA A 184 -5.23 3.11 0.39
CA ALA A 184 -4.63 3.67 -0.81
C ALA A 184 -4.62 2.64 -1.96
N ARG A 185 -4.17 1.42 -1.67
CA ARG A 185 -4.13 0.32 -2.65
C ARG A 185 -5.52 -0.08 -3.14
N ALA A 186 -6.50 -0.14 -2.24
CA ALA A 186 -7.88 -0.48 -2.57
C ALA A 186 -8.49 0.56 -3.52
N ARG A 187 -8.31 1.86 -3.24
CA ARG A 187 -8.80 2.96 -4.10
C ARG A 187 -8.17 2.93 -5.48
N ILE A 188 -6.88 2.61 -5.59
CA ILE A 188 -6.19 2.48 -6.89
C ILE A 188 -6.68 1.25 -7.66
N MET A 189 -6.84 0.10 -7.00
CA MET A 189 -7.39 -1.09 -7.64
C MET A 189 -8.79 -0.83 -8.20
N LEU A 190 -9.62 -0.11 -7.43
CA LEU A 190 -10.97 0.24 -7.84
C LEU A 190 -10.95 1.26 -8.99
N ALA A 191 -10.14 2.32 -8.90
CA ALA A 191 -9.93 3.29 -9.97
C ALA A 191 -9.52 2.61 -11.29
N LYS A 192 -8.51 1.72 -11.25
CA LYS A 192 -8.04 1.00 -12.44
C LYS A 192 -9.13 0.10 -13.06
N ARG A 193 -9.92 -0.56 -12.21
CA ARG A 193 -11.05 -1.39 -12.66
C ARG A 193 -12.15 -0.56 -13.32
N LEU A 194 -12.45 0.61 -12.76
CA LEU A 194 -13.40 1.56 -13.32
C LEU A 194 -12.89 2.18 -14.63
N THR A 195 -11.60 2.48 -14.74
CA THR A 195 -11.00 2.98 -15.97
C THR A 195 -11.11 1.98 -17.11
N ARG A 196 -10.97 0.68 -16.84
CA ARG A 196 -11.23 -0.38 -17.84
C ARG A 196 -12.68 -0.46 -18.30
N ARG A 197 -13.61 0.15 -17.56
CA ARG A 197 -15.03 0.27 -17.90
C ARG A 197 -15.38 1.64 -18.51
N GLY A 198 -14.37 2.43 -18.90
CA GLY A 198 -14.56 3.74 -19.53
C GLY A 198 -14.61 4.92 -18.54
N VAL A 199 -14.28 4.69 -17.26
CA VAL A 199 -14.48 5.68 -16.20
C VAL A 199 -13.13 6.08 -15.61
N ALA A 200 -12.59 7.21 -16.06
CA ALA A 200 -11.32 7.73 -15.57
C ALA A 200 -11.53 8.51 -14.26
N LEU A 201 -11.23 7.86 -13.12
CA LEU A 201 -11.21 8.49 -11.81
C LEU A 201 -9.87 8.25 -11.13
N SER A 202 -9.30 9.29 -10.53
CA SER A 202 -8.15 9.11 -9.63
C SER A 202 -8.60 8.51 -8.30
N GLY A 203 -7.68 7.86 -7.57
CA GLY A 203 -8.01 7.30 -6.25
C GLY A 203 -8.49 8.36 -5.23
N GLY A 204 -8.04 9.61 -5.36
CA GLY A 204 -8.50 10.74 -4.56
C GLY A 204 -9.91 11.21 -4.94
N ALA A 205 -10.21 11.31 -6.24
CA ALA A 205 -11.55 11.62 -6.73
C ALA A 205 -12.56 10.55 -6.30
N LEU A 206 -12.16 9.27 -6.36
CA LEU A 206 -12.98 8.15 -5.91
C LEU A 206 -13.31 8.23 -4.42
N ALA A 207 -12.34 8.61 -3.59
CA ALA A 207 -12.54 8.78 -2.16
C ALA A 207 -13.55 9.90 -1.85
N ALA A 208 -13.44 11.03 -2.55
CA ALA A 208 -14.36 12.16 -2.38
C ALA A 208 -15.78 11.77 -2.79
N VAL A 209 -15.93 11.07 -3.92
CA VAL A 209 -17.23 10.60 -4.42
C VAL A 209 -17.86 9.60 -3.45
N LEU A 210 -17.12 8.58 -3.03
CA LEU A 210 -17.61 7.57 -2.09
C LEU A 210 -18.05 8.21 -0.76
N SER A 211 -17.25 9.13 -0.23
CA SER A 211 -17.53 9.81 1.04
C SER A 211 -18.73 10.76 0.95
N GLN A 212 -18.83 11.53 -0.14
CA GLN A 212 -19.97 12.43 -0.39
C GLN A 212 -21.27 11.63 -0.55
N GLN A 213 -21.19 10.46 -1.15
CA GLN A 213 -22.33 9.59 -1.37
C GLN A 213 -22.74 8.83 -0.11
N ALA A 214 -21.77 8.41 0.72
CA ALA A 214 -22.03 7.88 2.06
C ALA A 214 -22.74 8.93 2.95
N ALA A 215 -22.27 10.18 2.91
CA ALA A 215 -22.87 11.30 3.65
C ALA A 215 -24.28 11.65 3.16
N SER A 216 -24.59 11.41 1.88
CA SER A 216 -25.91 11.68 1.28
C SER A 216 -26.91 10.54 1.46
N ALA A 217 -26.47 9.36 1.93
CA ALA A 217 -27.29 8.15 2.09
C ALA A 217 -28.04 8.10 3.43
N GLY A 218 -28.77 9.17 3.78
CA GLY A 218 -29.66 9.15 4.94
C GLY A 218 -30.73 8.07 4.80
N VAL A 219 -30.77 7.10 5.72
CA VAL A 219 -31.81 6.07 5.74
C VAL A 219 -33.10 6.66 6.32
N PRO A 220 -34.27 6.48 5.67
CA PRO A 220 -35.52 6.88 6.27
C PRO A 220 -35.73 6.19 7.63
N THR A 221 -36.12 6.95 8.64
CA THR A 221 -36.34 6.42 10.01
C THR A 221 -37.38 5.30 10.03
N SER A 222 -38.41 5.39 9.18
CA SER A 222 -39.43 4.34 9.01
C SER A 222 -38.82 3.00 8.58
N VAL A 223 -37.88 3.01 7.64
CA VAL A 223 -37.18 1.82 7.14
C VAL A 223 -36.30 1.21 8.23
N VAL A 224 -35.61 2.04 9.02
CA VAL A 224 -34.81 1.56 10.16
C VAL A 224 -35.71 0.91 11.21
N VAL A 225 -36.81 1.57 11.59
CA VAL A 225 -37.74 1.07 12.62
C VAL A 225 -38.42 -0.23 12.16
N SER A 226 -38.90 -0.30 10.92
CA SER A 226 -39.53 -1.50 10.38
C SER A 226 -38.54 -2.67 10.30
N THR A 227 -37.30 -2.40 9.90
CA THR A 227 -36.22 -3.41 9.85
C THR A 227 -35.86 -3.93 11.23
N ILE A 228 -35.71 -3.05 12.22
CA ILE A 228 -35.42 -3.46 13.60
C ILE A 228 -36.54 -4.35 14.12
N LYS A 229 -37.81 -3.95 13.92
CA LYS A 229 -38.97 -4.75 14.34
C LYS A 229 -38.97 -6.13 13.70
N ALA A 230 -38.76 -6.21 12.38
CA ALA A 230 -38.70 -7.48 11.66
C ALA A 230 -37.52 -8.36 12.10
N ALA A 231 -36.34 -7.77 12.28
CA ALA A 231 -35.12 -8.46 12.70
C ALA A 231 -35.23 -8.99 14.14
N SER A 232 -35.78 -8.20 15.06
CA SER A 232 -36.04 -8.62 16.45
C SER A 232 -37.06 -9.76 16.51
N LEU A 233 -38.17 -9.66 15.77
CA LEU A 233 -39.16 -10.74 15.72
C LEU A 233 -38.58 -12.04 15.15
N LEU A 234 -37.70 -11.94 14.15
CA LEU A 234 -37.00 -13.10 13.60
C LEU A 234 -35.97 -13.67 14.57
N ALA A 235 -35.20 -12.82 15.26
CA ALA A 235 -34.25 -13.21 16.30
C ALA A 235 -34.94 -13.96 17.46
N ALA A 236 -36.14 -13.53 17.84
CA ALA A 236 -36.97 -14.15 18.87
C ALA A 236 -37.69 -15.43 18.40
N GLY A 237 -37.52 -15.85 17.14
CA GLY A 237 -38.21 -17.03 16.58
C GLY A 237 -39.72 -16.83 16.32
N LYS A 238 -40.22 -15.58 16.38
CA LYS A 238 -41.64 -15.22 16.27
C LYS A 238 -42.06 -14.73 14.88
N ALA A 239 -41.17 -14.84 13.89
CA ALA A 239 -41.38 -14.30 12.54
C ALA A 239 -42.56 -14.92 11.78
N ALA A 240 -42.85 -16.21 11.98
CA ALA A 240 -43.92 -16.91 11.24
C ALA A 240 -45.34 -16.55 11.75
N ALA A 241 -45.46 -16.00 12.97
CA ALA A 241 -46.75 -15.82 13.64
C ALA A 241 -47.38 -14.42 13.47
N THR A 242 -46.67 -13.45 12.88
CA THR A 242 -47.03 -12.02 12.98
C THR A 242 -47.23 -11.28 11.66
N GLY A 243 -47.00 -11.94 10.51
CA GLY A 243 -47.07 -11.26 9.19
C GLY A 243 -46.10 -10.08 9.05
N ALA A 244 -45.15 -9.92 9.98
CA ALA A 244 -44.28 -8.76 10.10
C ALA A 244 -43.19 -8.68 9.02
N ILE A 245 -43.02 -9.74 8.23
CA ILE A 245 -42.07 -9.82 7.12
C ILE A 245 -42.87 -9.99 5.83
N SER A 246 -42.72 -9.05 4.90
CA SER A 246 -43.33 -9.15 3.57
C SER A 246 -42.92 -10.44 2.85
N VAL A 247 -43.85 -11.05 2.10
CA VAL A 247 -43.59 -12.26 1.29
C VAL A 247 -42.40 -12.07 0.36
N LYS A 248 -42.23 -10.85 -0.18
CA LYS A 248 -41.13 -10.51 -1.07
C LYS A 248 -39.78 -10.49 -0.34
N VAL A 249 -39.73 -9.91 0.86
CA VAL A 249 -38.54 -9.90 1.74
C VAL A 249 -38.17 -11.32 2.18
N ALA A 250 -39.16 -12.13 2.56
CA ALA A 250 -38.95 -13.53 2.93
C ALA A 250 -38.38 -14.36 1.76
N ALA A 251 -38.97 -14.23 0.56
CA ALA A 251 -38.51 -14.90 -0.65
C ALA A 251 -37.10 -14.45 -1.08
N LEU A 252 -36.80 -13.15 -0.95
CA LEU A 252 -35.47 -12.61 -1.25
C LEU A 252 -34.43 -13.12 -0.25
N THR A 253 -34.77 -13.14 1.06
CA THR A 253 -33.92 -13.70 2.13
C THR A 253 -33.57 -15.16 1.85
N GLU A 254 -34.57 -15.99 1.55
CA GLU A 254 -34.37 -17.41 1.21
C GLU A 254 -33.51 -17.57 -0.05
N GLY A 255 -33.80 -16.74 -1.06
CA GLY A 255 -33.05 -16.72 -2.29
C GLY A 255 -31.56 -16.38 -2.09
N VAL A 256 -31.23 -15.39 -1.26
CA VAL A 256 -29.85 -15.00 -0.97
C VAL A 256 -29.14 -16.11 -0.18
N MET A 257 -29.79 -16.68 0.83
CA MET A 257 -29.23 -17.78 1.62
C MET A 257 -28.89 -19.01 0.75
N LYS A 258 -29.79 -19.40 -0.17
CA LYS A 258 -29.52 -20.48 -1.14
C LYS A 258 -28.31 -20.16 -2.02
N ALA A 259 -28.22 -18.93 -2.53
CA ALA A 259 -27.07 -18.53 -3.35
C ALA A 259 -25.74 -18.62 -2.56
N MET A 260 -25.72 -18.21 -1.29
CA MET A 260 -24.54 -18.34 -0.44
C MET A 260 -24.12 -19.80 -0.21
N LEU A 261 -25.08 -20.73 -0.10
CA LEU A 261 -24.79 -22.17 0.01
C LEU A 261 -24.17 -22.73 -1.28
N PHE A 262 -24.70 -22.36 -2.45
CA PHE A 262 -24.16 -22.79 -3.74
C PHE A 262 -22.74 -22.26 -3.99
N THR A 263 -22.44 -21.02 -3.57
CA THR A 263 -21.07 -20.47 -3.68
C THR A 263 -20.08 -21.29 -2.86
N LYS A 264 -20.43 -21.69 -1.62
CA LYS A 264 -19.58 -22.54 -0.78
C LYS A 264 -19.39 -23.94 -1.38
N LEU A 265 -20.44 -24.52 -1.96
CA LEU A 265 -20.36 -25.83 -2.61
C LEU A 265 -19.44 -25.81 -3.84
N LYS A 266 -19.54 -24.77 -4.69
CA LYS A 266 -18.66 -24.61 -5.87
C LYS A 266 -17.19 -24.49 -5.49
N THR A 267 -16.86 -23.76 -4.44
CA THR A 267 -15.46 -23.64 -3.97
C THR A 267 -14.92 -24.98 -3.46
N VAL A 268 -15.73 -25.77 -2.76
CA VAL A 268 -15.32 -27.12 -2.31
C VAL A 268 -15.10 -28.03 -3.51
N ILE A 269 -16.01 -28.04 -4.49
CA ILE A 269 -15.87 -28.82 -5.72
C ILE A 269 -14.60 -28.43 -6.48
N ALA A 270 -14.29 -27.13 -6.61
CA ALA A 270 -13.08 -26.67 -7.28
C ALA A 270 -11.80 -27.14 -6.56
N VAL A 271 -11.77 -27.09 -5.23
CA VAL A 271 -10.64 -27.60 -4.43
C VAL A 271 -10.49 -29.12 -4.57
N VAL A 272 -11.59 -29.86 -4.55
CA VAL A 272 -11.59 -31.33 -4.75
C VAL A 272 -11.10 -31.69 -6.15
N LEU A 273 -11.52 -30.94 -7.18
CA LEU A 273 -11.03 -31.15 -8.55
C LEU A 273 -9.52 -30.87 -8.66
N ILE A 274 -9.03 -29.78 -8.08
CA ILE A 274 -7.58 -29.46 -8.06
C ILE A 274 -6.79 -30.56 -7.35
N LEU A 275 -7.25 -31.04 -6.19
CA LEU A 275 -6.61 -32.15 -5.46
C LEU A 275 -6.68 -33.46 -6.26
N GLY A 276 -7.77 -33.71 -6.98
CA GLY A 276 -7.92 -34.86 -7.87
C GLY A 276 -6.94 -34.84 -9.06
N PHE A 277 -6.69 -33.67 -9.65
CA PHE A 277 -5.69 -33.48 -10.71
C PHE A 277 -4.26 -33.69 -10.20
N VAL A 278 -3.94 -33.26 -8.98
CA VAL A 278 -2.63 -33.50 -8.36
C VAL A 278 -2.42 -34.99 -8.06
N ALA A 279 -3.46 -35.68 -7.59
CA ALA A 279 -3.40 -37.12 -7.31
C ALA A 279 -3.22 -37.97 -8.57
N THR A 280 -3.92 -37.64 -9.66
CA THR A 280 -3.79 -38.33 -10.96
C THR A 280 -2.46 -38.02 -11.67
N GLY A 281 -1.91 -36.81 -11.51
CA GLY A 281 -0.58 -36.46 -12.00
C GLY A 281 0.55 -37.27 -11.35
N ALA A 282 0.41 -37.59 -10.05
CA ALA A 282 1.39 -38.41 -9.34
C ALA A 282 1.40 -39.88 -9.79
N THR A 283 0.25 -40.44 -10.19
CA THR A 283 0.14 -41.85 -10.62
C THR A 283 0.72 -42.08 -12.02
N VAL A 284 0.59 -41.10 -12.92
CA VAL A 284 1.15 -41.18 -14.29
C VAL A 284 2.68 -41.05 -14.27
N LEU A 285 3.24 -40.34 -13.29
CA LEU A 285 4.70 -40.21 -13.15
C LEU A 285 5.35 -41.50 -12.63
N THR A 286 4.68 -42.24 -11.74
CA THR A 286 5.20 -43.51 -11.19
C THR A 286 5.13 -44.67 -12.18
N CYS A 287 4.22 -44.65 -13.16
CA CYS A 287 4.17 -45.67 -14.21
C CYS A 287 5.19 -45.47 -15.33
N ARG A 288 5.89 -44.33 -15.39
CA ARG A 288 6.87 -44.03 -16.45
C ARG A 288 8.32 -44.34 -16.09
N THR A 289 8.62 -44.69 -14.84
CA THR A 289 9.98 -45.02 -14.38
C THR A 289 10.30 -46.51 -14.35
N ALA A 290 9.41 -47.35 -14.91
CA ALA A 290 9.64 -48.79 -15.02
C ALA A 290 9.47 -49.22 -16.49
N VAL A 291 10.50 -49.00 -17.31
CA VAL A 291 10.89 -49.80 -18.49
C VAL A 291 12.15 -49.17 -19.09
N GLY A 292 13.22 -49.95 -19.22
CA GLY A 292 14.26 -49.76 -20.24
C GLY A 292 15.63 -49.34 -19.73
N GLN A 293 16.41 -50.31 -19.25
CA GLN A 293 17.86 -50.24 -19.09
C GLN A 293 18.53 -50.91 -20.32
N GLU A 294 19.77 -50.51 -20.62
CA GLU A 294 20.80 -51.08 -21.54
C GLU A 294 20.90 -50.40 -22.93
N ASP A 295 22.08 -50.06 -23.48
CA ASP A 295 23.45 -50.53 -23.22
C ASP A 295 24.54 -49.52 -23.69
N LYS A 296 25.78 -49.68 -23.18
CA LYS A 296 27.00 -48.85 -23.39
C LYS A 296 27.71 -49.19 -24.74
N PRO A 297 28.70 -48.42 -25.28
CA PRO A 297 30.02 -48.26 -24.66
C PRO A 297 30.80 -46.94 -24.93
N ALA A 298 31.95 -46.87 -24.27
CA ALA A 298 32.83 -45.72 -24.05
C ALA A 298 33.76 -45.34 -25.22
N LEU A 299 34.21 -44.08 -25.25
CA LEU A 299 35.49 -43.63 -25.84
C LEU A 299 36.02 -42.40 -25.09
N ALA A 300 37.35 -42.31 -25.05
CA ALA A 300 38.21 -41.59 -24.11
C ALA A 300 38.47 -40.09 -24.43
N GLU A 301 39.06 -39.40 -23.43
CA GLU A 301 40.02 -38.24 -23.45
C GLU A 301 39.93 -37.17 -24.57
N LYS A 302 40.08 -35.84 -24.38
CA LYS A 302 40.84 -34.99 -23.44
C LYS A 302 40.40 -33.50 -23.67
N PRO A 303 40.91 -32.51 -22.90
CA PRO A 303 40.29 -31.20 -22.70
C PRO A 303 40.63 -30.17 -23.79
N VAL A 304 39.72 -29.21 -24.00
CA VAL A 304 40.01 -27.98 -24.75
C VAL A 304 39.73 -26.79 -23.86
N ALA A 305 40.82 -26.06 -23.57
CA ALA A 305 40.83 -24.77 -22.93
C ALA A 305 40.02 -23.75 -23.74
N THR A 306 39.38 -22.79 -23.06
CA THR A 306 39.13 -21.48 -23.66
C THR A 306 39.37 -20.40 -22.62
N SER A 307 40.50 -19.73 -22.85
CA SER A 307 40.94 -18.42 -22.43
C SER A 307 40.34 -17.79 -21.18
N ALA A 308 41.16 -17.86 -20.13
CA ALA A 308 41.36 -16.71 -19.26
C ALA A 308 41.73 -15.48 -20.11
N LYS A 309 40.95 -14.40 -19.96
CA LYS A 309 41.42 -13.05 -20.26
C LYS A 309 41.81 -12.43 -18.92
N GLN A 310 43.09 -12.55 -18.58
CA GLN A 310 43.73 -11.68 -17.60
C GLN A 310 43.94 -10.32 -18.26
N GLU A 311 43.47 -9.24 -17.62
CA GLU A 311 44.25 -8.06 -17.25
C GLU A 311 43.36 -6.96 -16.61
N PRO A 312 43.88 -6.09 -15.72
CA PRO A 312 45.20 -6.10 -15.10
C PRO A 312 45.17 -6.15 -13.56
N GLU A 313 46.18 -6.83 -13.01
CA GLU A 313 46.72 -6.59 -11.68
C GLU A 313 47.23 -5.14 -11.59
N LYS A 314 46.49 -4.27 -10.89
CA LYS A 314 46.97 -3.10 -10.10
C LYS A 314 45.76 -2.31 -9.59
N LYS A 315 45.10 -2.83 -8.55
CA LYS A 315 44.10 -2.10 -7.72
C LYS A 315 44.26 -2.43 -6.23
N GLU A 316 45.45 -2.86 -5.81
CA GLU A 316 45.68 -3.22 -4.41
C GLU A 316 45.61 -1.99 -3.46
N GLU A 317 45.77 -0.77 -3.99
CA GLU A 317 45.85 0.46 -3.19
C GLU A 317 44.54 1.28 -3.11
N GLU A 318 43.44 0.87 -3.76
CA GLU A 318 42.21 1.69 -3.81
C GLU A 318 41.17 1.32 -2.74
N PHE A 319 41.24 0.12 -2.14
CA PHE A 319 40.29 -0.37 -1.15
C PHE A 319 40.90 -0.45 0.25
N ALA A 320 40.20 0.09 1.24
CA ALA A 320 40.50 -0.15 2.64
C ALA A 320 40.08 -1.57 3.03
N TRP A 321 41.01 -2.51 2.98
CA TRP A 321 40.80 -3.92 3.34
C TRP A 321 40.79 -4.12 4.86
N GLY A 322 39.83 -4.91 5.33
CA GLY A 322 39.75 -5.32 6.73
C GLY A 322 40.63 -6.53 7.05
N LYS A 323 40.56 -6.99 8.30
CA LYS A 323 41.28 -8.18 8.74
C LYS A 323 40.79 -9.42 7.99
N GLU A 324 41.71 -10.31 7.68
CA GLU A 324 41.37 -11.62 7.17
C GLU A 324 40.61 -12.44 8.22
N VAL A 325 39.50 -13.06 7.80
CA VAL A 325 38.72 -14.00 8.62
C VAL A 325 38.41 -15.21 7.76
N ASN A 326 38.88 -16.38 8.17
CA ASN A 326 38.67 -17.67 7.49
C ASN A 326 38.98 -17.63 5.98
N GLY A 327 40.05 -16.96 5.58
CA GLY A 327 40.43 -16.88 4.17
C GLY A 327 39.67 -15.84 3.33
N LEU A 328 38.89 -14.96 3.97
CA LEU A 328 38.17 -13.86 3.31
C LEU A 328 38.61 -12.50 3.84
N GLN A 329 38.59 -11.48 2.98
CA GLN A 329 38.72 -10.07 3.37
C GLN A 329 37.62 -9.22 2.72
N LEU A 330 37.13 -8.22 3.45
CA LEU A 330 36.22 -7.19 2.92
C LEU A 330 36.97 -5.87 2.72
N GLY A 331 36.78 -5.24 1.57
CA GLY A 331 37.31 -3.94 1.20
C GLY A 331 36.20 -2.90 1.08
N LEU A 332 36.52 -1.65 1.40
CA LEU A 332 35.66 -0.49 1.23
C LEU A 332 36.41 0.62 0.49
N ALA A 333 35.77 1.25 -0.49
CA ALA A 333 36.33 2.41 -1.21
C ALA A 333 35.29 3.52 -1.41
N LEU A 334 35.75 4.76 -1.57
CA LEU A 334 34.94 5.90 -2.03
C LEU A 334 34.83 5.87 -3.56
N VAL A 335 33.70 6.35 -4.09
CA VAL A 335 33.47 6.44 -5.53
C VAL A 335 33.05 7.87 -5.92
N PRO A 336 33.88 8.61 -6.67
CA PRO A 336 35.25 8.29 -7.07
C PRO A 336 36.23 8.37 -5.88
N ALA A 337 37.35 7.66 -5.93
CA ALA A 337 38.28 7.49 -4.80
C ALA A 337 38.94 8.80 -4.32
N ASP A 338 39.06 9.79 -5.21
CA ASP A 338 39.61 11.11 -4.93
C ASP A 338 38.61 12.06 -4.25
N LYS A 339 37.31 11.73 -4.27
CA LYS A 339 36.26 12.54 -3.66
C LYS A 339 36.16 12.26 -2.17
N ILE A 340 37.08 12.81 -1.40
CA ILE A 340 37.10 12.70 0.06
C ILE A 340 36.30 13.81 0.77
N ALA A 341 35.89 14.87 0.07
CA ALA A 341 35.20 16.02 0.68
C ALA A 341 33.73 16.14 0.23
N TYR A 342 32.84 16.31 1.21
CA TYR A 342 31.39 16.35 1.04
C TYR A 342 30.78 17.56 1.77
N ARG A 343 29.56 17.96 1.39
CA ARG A 343 28.77 19.02 2.04
C ARG A 343 27.38 18.51 2.37
N ALA A 344 26.69 19.18 3.30
CA ALA A 344 25.29 18.89 3.58
C ALA A 344 24.44 18.98 2.30
N GLY A 345 23.63 17.94 2.05
CA GLY A 345 22.85 17.72 0.83
C GLY A 345 23.56 16.88 -0.23
N GLN A 346 24.78 16.40 0.01
CA GLN A 346 25.50 15.50 -0.88
C GLN A 346 25.48 14.05 -0.38
N GLU A 347 25.73 13.12 -1.30
CA GLU A 347 25.81 11.69 -1.01
C GLU A 347 27.24 11.18 -1.16
N ILE A 348 27.66 10.38 -0.18
CA ILE A 348 28.89 9.60 -0.18
C ILE A 348 28.58 8.29 -0.89
N LYS A 349 29.22 8.08 -2.04
CA LYS A 349 29.09 6.84 -2.80
C LYS A 349 30.26 5.92 -2.46
N LEU A 350 29.95 4.66 -2.23
CA LEU A 350 30.88 3.67 -1.71
C LEU A 350 30.86 2.42 -2.58
N GLU A 351 31.93 1.64 -2.50
CA GLU A 351 32.03 0.32 -3.09
C GLU A 351 32.53 -0.68 -2.03
N LEU A 352 31.79 -1.78 -1.83
CA LEU A 352 32.17 -2.88 -0.96
C LEU A 352 32.50 -4.11 -1.76
N THR A 353 33.65 -4.69 -1.46
CA THR A 353 34.23 -5.80 -2.20
C THR A 353 34.65 -6.90 -1.24
N VAL A 354 34.44 -8.16 -1.60
CA VAL A 354 34.98 -9.33 -0.90
C VAL A 354 36.04 -9.99 -1.77
N ARG A 355 37.11 -10.47 -1.14
CA ARG A 355 38.10 -11.31 -1.81
C ARG A 355 38.36 -12.59 -1.04
N ASN A 356 38.57 -13.68 -1.77
CA ASN A 356 39.04 -14.95 -1.23
C ASN A 356 40.56 -15.01 -1.33
N VAL A 357 41.23 -14.93 -0.17
CA VAL A 357 42.69 -15.00 -0.05
C VAL A 357 43.20 -16.40 0.32
N SER A 358 42.29 -17.38 0.46
CA SER A 358 42.67 -18.76 0.73
C SER A 358 42.97 -19.54 -0.56
N SER A 359 43.62 -20.68 -0.39
CA SER A 359 43.84 -21.68 -1.45
C SER A 359 42.62 -22.54 -1.75
N ALA A 360 41.51 -22.39 -1.03
CA ALA A 360 40.29 -23.19 -1.19
C ALA A 360 39.10 -22.33 -1.64
N ALA A 361 38.11 -22.94 -2.31
CA ALA A 361 36.87 -22.24 -2.64
C ALA A 361 36.01 -22.04 -1.37
N ILE A 362 35.51 -20.83 -1.16
CA ILE A 362 34.72 -20.48 0.03
C ILE A 362 33.29 -20.13 -0.37
N THR A 363 32.31 -20.75 0.28
CA THR A 363 30.91 -20.37 0.12
C THR A 363 30.55 -19.28 1.12
N ILE A 364 30.17 -18.11 0.61
CA ILE A 364 29.65 -17.01 1.42
C ILE A 364 28.12 -16.97 1.35
N SER A 365 27.51 -16.58 2.46
CA SER A 365 26.11 -16.19 2.49
C SER A 365 26.00 -14.77 3.01
N HIS A 366 25.34 -13.88 2.27
CA HIS A 366 25.24 -12.45 2.60
C HIS A 366 23.80 -11.93 2.42
N GLY A 367 23.46 -10.87 3.17
CA GLY A 367 22.11 -10.30 3.26
C GLY A 367 21.85 -9.14 2.31
N ARG A 368 20.94 -8.23 2.64
CA ARG A 368 20.85 -6.92 1.96
C ARG A 368 21.69 -5.87 2.66
N LEU A 369 22.25 -4.93 1.91
CA LEU A 369 22.97 -3.77 2.46
C LEU A 369 22.14 -2.99 3.50
N GLN A 370 20.82 -2.89 3.29
CA GLN A 370 19.90 -2.14 4.16
C GLN A 370 19.76 -2.73 5.57
N GLU A 371 20.24 -3.95 5.80
CA GLU A 371 20.30 -4.59 7.13
C GLU A 371 21.52 -4.13 7.94
N TYR A 372 22.50 -3.50 7.30
CA TYR A 372 23.79 -3.17 7.89
C TYR A 372 24.02 -1.67 7.84
N ALA A 373 23.79 -1.01 8.98
CA ALA A 373 24.20 0.38 9.15
C ALA A 373 25.73 0.49 9.14
N PRO A 374 26.32 1.42 8.37
CA PRO A 374 27.74 1.71 8.49
C PRO A 374 28.06 2.18 9.90
N LYS A 375 29.25 1.79 10.39
CA LYS A 375 29.83 2.39 11.58
C LYS A 375 30.55 3.66 11.15
N ILE A 376 30.06 4.81 11.61
CA ILE A 376 30.68 6.11 11.34
C ILE A 376 31.20 6.69 12.65
N THR A 377 32.43 7.20 12.65
CA THR A 377 33.04 7.84 13.83
C THR A 377 33.64 9.20 13.48
N ASP A 378 33.59 10.14 14.41
CA ASP A 378 34.31 11.42 14.28
C ASP A 378 35.83 11.25 14.50
N ALA A 379 36.57 12.36 14.37
CA ALA A 379 38.02 12.40 14.58
C ALA A 379 38.46 11.98 16.00
N GLN A 380 37.56 12.06 16.98
CA GLN A 380 37.78 11.62 18.36
C GLN A 380 37.39 10.16 18.59
N GLY A 381 36.93 9.44 17.56
CA GLY A 381 36.51 8.04 17.61
C GLY A 381 35.10 7.83 18.17
N LYS A 382 34.32 8.90 18.39
CA LYS A 382 32.94 8.80 18.88
C LYS A 382 32.01 8.39 17.75
N THR A 383 31.14 7.42 18.03
CA THR A 383 30.20 6.90 17.02
C THR A 383 29.12 7.93 16.68
N VAL A 384 28.96 8.18 15.39
CA VAL A 384 27.89 9.00 14.80
C VAL A 384 26.68 8.12 14.56
N TYR A 385 25.51 8.62 14.93
CA TYR A 385 24.25 7.93 14.63
C TYR A 385 23.95 7.99 13.13
N VAL A 386 23.63 6.84 12.55
CA VAL A 386 23.21 6.70 11.16
C VAL A 386 21.71 6.39 11.12
N ALA A 387 20.91 7.29 10.57
CA ALA A 387 19.49 7.04 10.36
C ALA A 387 19.34 6.04 9.20
N MET A 388 18.62 4.94 9.45
CA MET A 388 18.39 3.89 8.47
C MET A 388 16.95 3.93 7.94
N PRO A 389 16.71 3.59 6.66
CA PRO A 389 15.36 3.40 6.15
C PRO A 389 14.64 2.28 6.92
N PRO A 390 13.31 2.36 7.11
CA PRO A 390 12.60 1.43 7.97
C PRO A 390 12.55 0.00 7.40
N LEU A 391 13.00 -0.97 8.20
CA LEU A 391 13.30 -2.37 7.81
C LEU A 391 12.08 -3.25 7.48
N TRP A 392 10.88 -2.91 7.96
CA TRP A 392 9.62 -3.65 7.73
C TRP A 392 9.15 -3.78 6.26
N LEU A 393 9.88 -3.20 5.31
CA LEU A 393 9.70 -3.35 3.87
C LEU A 393 10.44 -4.57 3.26
N PHE A 394 11.27 -5.27 4.03
CA PHE A 394 12.23 -6.23 3.46
C PHE A 394 12.34 -7.52 4.30
N TRP A 395 11.71 -8.59 3.83
CA TRP A 395 12.07 -9.95 4.24
C TRP A 395 13.09 -10.47 3.22
N ALA A 396 14.36 -10.60 3.61
CA ALA A 396 15.43 -11.08 2.72
C ALA A 396 15.65 -12.58 2.90
N VAL A 397 15.84 -13.29 1.79
CA VAL A 397 16.40 -14.64 1.77
C VAL A 397 17.92 -14.48 1.56
N PRO A 398 18.80 -15.12 2.35
CA PRO A 398 20.24 -15.00 2.19
C PRO A 398 20.70 -15.48 0.81
N THR A 399 21.47 -14.65 0.10
CA THR A 399 22.10 -15.06 -1.17
C THR A 399 23.32 -15.91 -0.85
N LYS A 400 23.50 -17.04 -1.53
CA LYS A 400 24.70 -17.89 -1.43
C LYS A 400 25.56 -17.70 -2.68
N ARG A 401 26.86 -17.50 -2.49
CA ARG A 401 27.85 -17.39 -3.57
C ARG A 401 29.09 -18.19 -3.23
N ILE A 402 29.67 -18.87 -4.21
CA ILE A 402 30.95 -19.57 -4.09
C ILE A 402 32.03 -18.65 -4.68
N LEU A 403 33.08 -18.37 -3.92
CA LEU A 403 34.25 -17.61 -4.34
C LEU A 403 35.41 -18.57 -4.59
N LYS A 404 35.99 -18.54 -5.80
CA LYS A 404 37.19 -19.31 -6.14
C LYS A 404 38.42 -18.74 -5.41
N PRO A 405 39.49 -19.54 -5.20
CA PRO A 405 40.76 -19.03 -4.70
C PRO A 405 41.24 -17.80 -5.49
N GLY A 406 41.59 -16.72 -4.81
CA GLY A 406 42.01 -15.44 -5.42
C GLY A 406 40.89 -14.58 -6.01
N GLU A 407 39.63 -15.03 -6.03
CA GLU A 407 38.53 -14.28 -6.63
C GLU A 407 38.18 -13.05 -5.79
N THR A 408 38.04 -11.90 -6.46
CA THR A 408 37.64 -10.62 -5.87
C THR A 408 36.34 -10.14 -6.53
N VAL A 409 35.37 -9.75 -5.71
CA VAL A 409 33.98 -9.51 -6.13
C VAL A 409 33.40 -8.31 -5.39
N THR A 410 32.85 -7.34 -6.12
CA THR A 410 32.03 -6.28 -5.52
C THR A 410 30.70 -6.84 -5.01
N LEU A 411 30.44 -6.71 -3.71
CA LEU A 411 29.20 -7.15 -3.07
C LEU A 411 28.10 -6.07 -3.13
N TYR A 412 28.46 -4.80 -2.88
CA TYR A 412 27.48 -3.70 -2.83
C TYR A 412 28.10 -2.37 -3.25
N LYS A 413 27.25 -1.42 -3.65
CA LYS A 413 27.63 -0.03 -3.89
C LYS A 413 26.72 0.92 -3.08
N PRO A 414 26.96 1.11 -1.77
CA PRO A 414 26.13 1.95 -0.90
C PRO A 414 26.19 3.42 -1.25
N GLU A 415 25.14 4.13 -0.85
CA GLU A 415 25.12 5.59 -0.78
C GLU A 415 24.73 6.02 0.64
N VAL A 416 25.43 7.02 1.19
CA VAL A 416 25.16 7.62 2.51
C VAL A 416 24.94 9.11 2.32
N ALA A 417 23.76 9.62 2.68
CA ALA A 417 23.44 11.03 2.61
C ALA A 417 24.07 11.81 3.78
N VAL A 418 24.60 12.99 3.49
CA VAL A 418 25.17 13.92 4.48
C VAL A 418 24.18 15.05 4.74
N GLU A 419 23.73 15.16 5.97
CA GLU A 419 22.87 16.24 6.47
C GLU A 419 23.58 16.99 7.62
N GLU A 420 23.10 18.19 7.93
CA GLU A 420 23.62 19.00 9.02
C GLU A 420 23.05 18.55 10.38
N VAL A 421 23.83 18.70 11.46
CA VAL A 421 23.32 18.46 12.83
C VAL A 421 22.27 19.51 13.15
N LEU A 422 21.04 19.06 13.39
CA LEU A 422 19.96 19.90 13.91
C LEU A 422 20.24 20.18 15.40
N GLU A 423 19.96 21.39 15.89
CA GLU A 423 20.04 21.64 17.34
C GLU A 423 18.91 20.89 18.06
N GLY A 424 19.21 19.67 18.49
CA GLY A 424 18.29 18.73 19.12
C GLY A 424 18.81 17.29 19.00
N LYS A 425 18.46 16.41 19.95
CA LYS A 425 18.84 14.99 19.84
C LYS A 425 18.25 14.41 18.55
N ALA A 426 19.06 13.73 17.75
CA ALA A 426 18.61 13.04 16.54
C ALA A 426 17.39 12.17 16.86
N ASP A 427 16.24 12.49 16.26
CA ASP A 427 15.00 11.74 16.46
C ASP A 427 15.05 10.44 15.63
N PRO A 428 15.12 9.25 16.27
CA PRO A 428 15.16 7.96 15.58
C PRO A 428 13.86 7.63 14.83
N THR A 429 12.81 8.46 14.92
CA THR A 429 11.56 8.29 14.18
C THR A 429 11.54 8.95 12.80
N THR A 430 12.60 9.69 12.43
CA THR A 430 12.67 10.34 11.11
C THR A 430 12.83 9.29 10.01
N VAL A 431 11.82 9.16 9.15
CA VAL A 431 11.85 8.25 8.00
C VAL A 431 12.78 8.82 6.93
N VAL A 432 13.87 8.10 6.63
CA VAL A 432 14.80 8.43 5.54
C VAL A 432 14.73 7.37 4.44
N SER A 433 14.95 7.77 3.18
CA SER A 433 15.00 6.84 2.04
C SER A 433 16.39 6.26 1.79
N THR A 434 17.43 7.00 2.18
CA THR A 434 18.85 6.64 2.07
C THR A 434 19.46 6.66 3.46
N PRO A 435 20.39 5.74 3.82
CA PRO A 435 21.15 5.86 5.06
C PRO A 435 21.72 7.27 5.21
N THR A 436 21.43 7.94 6.31
CA THR A 436 21.70 9.38 6.45
C THR A 436 22.48 9.67 7.73
N ILE A 437 23.55 10.44 7.61
CA ILE A 437 24.28 11.01 8.75
C ILE A 437 23.97 12.48 8.92
N ARG A 438 23.80 12.91 10.17
CA ARG A 438 23.67 14.32 10.54
C ARG A 438 24.91 14.73 11.32
N VAL A 439 25.80 15.45 10.65
CA VAL A 439 27.15 15.72 11.14
C VAL A 439 27.56 17.18 10.94
N ARG A 440 28.38 17.70 11.85
CA ARG A 440 28.99 19.03 11.71
C ARG A 440 30.15 18.94 10.72
N PRO A 441 30.62 20.08 10.17
CA PRO A 441 31.87 20.09 9.42
C PRO A 441 33.01 19.45 10.23
N GLY A 442 33.83 18.64 9.58
CA GLY A 442 34.89 17.88 10.22
C GLY A 442 35.24 16.60 9.48
N LYS A 443 36.24 15.89 10.00
CA LYS A 443 36.70 14.60 9.47
C LYS A 443 35.97 13.44 10.16
N TYR A 444 35.60 12.45 9.36
CA TYR A 444 34.86 11.27 9.77
C TYR A 444 35.43 10.02 9.12
N ASN A 445 35.23 8.90 9.78
CA ASN A 445 35.65 7.58 9.37
C ASN A 445 34.43 6.70 9.16
N ILE A 446 34.41 5.91 8.09
CA ILE A 446 33.33 4.97 7.76
C ILE A 446 33.87 3.55 7.59
N ALA A 447 33.16 2.58 8.18
CA ALA A 447 33.44 1.15 8.03
C ALA A 447 32.15 0.33 8.07
N PHE A 448 32.18 -0.89 7.55
CA PHE A 448 31.09 -1.85 7.63
C PHE A 448 31.54 -3.15 8.32
N GLY A 449 30.59 -3.85 8.95
CA GLY A 449 30.83 -5.16 9.55
C GLY A 449 29.58 -6.03 9.56
N ARG A 450 29.76 -7.33 9.81
CA ARG A 450 28.67 -8.33 9.92
C ARG A 450 27.90 -8.59 8.62
N MET A 451 28.35 -8.08 7.48
CA MET A 451 27.60 -8.12 6.22
C MET A 451 27.49 -9.51 5.57
N VAL A 452 28.41 -10.41 5.92
CA VAL A 452 28.44 -11.80 5.44
C VAL A 452 27.95 -12.68 6.59
N TYR A 453 26.74 -13.22 6.51
CA TYR A 453 26.14 -14.06 7.55
C TYR A 453 26.99 -15.27 7.92
N SER A 454 27.63 -15.90 6.92
CA SER A 454 28.50 -17.05 7.19
C SER A 454 29.80 -16.65 7.91
N HIS A 455 30.14 -15.36 7.94
CA HIS A 455 31.36 -14.81 8.53
C HIS A 455 31.05 -13.52 9.29
N PRO A 456 30.32 -13.59 10.42
CA PRO A 456 29.79 -12.42 11.12
C PRO A 456 30.89 -11.52 11.72
N THR A 457 32.10 -12.03 11.91
CA THR A 457 33.25 -11.27 12.40
C THR A 457 34.00 -10.51 11.30
N LEU A 458 33.65 -10.74 10.03
CA LEU A 458 34.26 -10.07 8.88
C LEU A 458 33.81 -8.60 8.82
N SER A 459 34.78 -7.69 8.66
CA SER A 459 34.58 -6.25 8.57
C SER A 459 35.45 -5.64 7.48
N THR A 460 35.07 -4.47 6.97
CA THR A 460 35.91 -3.70 6.06
C THR A 460 37.07 -3.02 6.81
N GLY A 461 38.02 -2.47 6.06
CA GLY A 461 38.87 -1.39 6.56
C GLY A 461 38.06 -0.10 6.74
N THR A 462 38.73 0.95 7.22
CA THR A 462 38.10 2.25 7.46
C THR A 462 38.52 3.24 6.37
N VAL A 463 37.57 4.03 5.88
CA VAL A 463 37.83 5.10 4.92
C VAL A 463 37.53 6.45 5.57
N GLU A 464 38.44 7.42 5.39
CA GLU A 464 38.27 8.80 5.88
C GLU A 464 37.53 9.65 4.83
N PHE A 465 36.62 10.51 5.29
CA PHE A 465 36.01 11.57 4.51
C PHE A 465 35.86 12.85 5.34
N GLU A 466 35.80 14.00 4.68
CA GLU A 466 35.66 15.32 5.27
C GLU A 466 34.31 15.93 4.90
N VAL A 467 33.59 16.48 5.88
CA VAL A 467 32.41 17.32 5.67
C VAL A 467 32.82 18.78 5.78
N LYS A 468 32.59 19.55 4.71
CA LYS A 468 32.89 20.98 4.63
C LYS A 468 31.64 21.82 4.87
N ASP A 469 31.87 23.04 5.35
CA ASP A 469 30.83 24.06 5.42
C ASP A 469 30.17 24.30 4.05
N LYS A 470 28.88 24.67 4.08
CA LYS A 470 28.22 25.21 2.89
C LYS A 470 28.99 26.45 2.45
N ASN A 471 29.34 26.52 1.17
CA ASN A 471 29.92 27.71 0.59
C ASN A 471 29.07 28.93 0.96
N SER A 472 29.69 29.92 1.58
CA SER A 472 29.19 31.27 1.88
C SER A 472 28.94 32.11 0.62
N LYS A 473 28.32 31.50 -0.40
CA LYS A 473 27.74 32.20 -1.55
C LYS A 473 26.22 31.96 -1.62
N ALA A 474 25.54 31.98 -0.48
CA ALA A 474 24.20 32.53 -0.48
C ALA A 474 24.38 34.05 -0.44
N LYS A 475 24.21 34.69 -1.61
CA LYS A 475 24.03 36.14 -1.70
C LYS A 475 23.02 36.56 -0.62
N ASP A 476 23.42 37.59 0.11
CA ASP A 476 22.61 38.55 0.86
C ASP A 476 21.11 38.31 0.77
N GLY A 477 20.45 38.05 1.91
CA GLY A 477 19.08 38.46 2.31
C GLY A 477 17.94 38.61 1.28
N ALA A 478 18.09 38.15 0.05
CA ALA A 478 17.26 38.49 -1.09
C ALA A 478 16.21 37.40 -1.22
N ARG A 479 14.96 37.81 -1.08
CA ARG A 479 13.82 36.93 -1.34
C ARG A 479 13.73 36.67 -2.84
N THR A 480 13.61 35.40 -3.21
CA THR A 480 13.41 35.00 -4.61
C THR A 480 11.95 35.24 -5.00
N SER A 481 11.70 35.90 -6.13
CA SER A 481 10.35 36.03 -6.69
C SER A 481 9.74 34.65 -6.94
N LEU A 482 8.48 34.46 -6.58
CA LEU A 482 7.76 33.20 -6.81
C LEU A 482 7.71 32.87 -8.32
N SER A 483 7.56 33.89 -9.17
CA SER A 483 7.53 33.73 -10.62
C SER A 483 8.87 33.19 -11.17
N ASP A 484 9.99 33.71 -10.68
CA ASP A 484 11.33 33.25 -11.10
C ASP A 484 11.60 31.83 -10.64
N ALA A 485 11.19 31.48 -9.42
CA ALA A 485 11.30 30.13 -8.89
C ALA A 485 10.45 29.12 -9.68
N ILE A 486 9.24 29.51 -10.09
CA ILE A 486 8.37 28.70 -10.94
C ILE A 486 8.98 28.50 -12.32
N LYS A 487 9.55 29.56 -12.92
CA LYS A 487 10.22 29.46 -14.22
C LYS A 487 11.39 28.49 -14.15
N ALA A 488 12.25 28.63 -13.14
CA ALA A 488 13.38 27.71 -12.93
C ALA A 488 12.94 26.26 -12.70
N LEU A 489 11.89 26.05 -11.89
CA LEU A 489 11.31 24.72 -11.66
C LEU A 489 10.77 24.11 -12.96
N ASN A 490 9.99 24.85 -13.75
CA ASN A 490 9.41 24.35 -14.99
C ASN A 490 10.50 23.99 -16.02
N THR A 491 11.59 24.77 -16.09
CA THR A 491 12.76 24.42 -16.93
C THR A 491 13.43 23.12 -16.47
N LYS A 492 13.61 22.92 -15.17
CA LYS A 492 14.15 21.66 -14.62
C LYS A 492 13.19 20.48 -14.85
N ALA A 493 11.89 20.69 -14.64
CA ALA A 493 10.84 19.69 -14.79
C ALA A 493 10.70 19.16 -16.23
N ALA A 494 10.90 20.02 -17.23
CA ALA A 494 10.85 19.63 -18.65
C ALA A 494 11.86 18.54 -19.02
N HIS A 495 12.96 18.41 -18.26
CA HIS A 495 14.00 17.40 -18.48
C HIS A 495 13.81 16.15 -17.58
N ASN A 496 12.77 16.11 -16.74
CA ASN A 496 12.56 14.99 -15.83
C ASN A 496 11.86 13.81 -16.53
N PRO A 497 12.39 12.58 -16.45
CA PRO A 497 11.85 11.42 -17.16
C PRO A 497 10.42 11.01 -16.74
N ILE A 498 9.97 11.44 -15.55
CA ILE A 498 8.64 11.16 -15.01
C ILE A 498 7.68 12.34 -15.24
N GLY A 499 8.16 13.57 -15.02
CA GLY A 499 7.33 14.78 -15.03
C GLY A 499 7.36 15.63 -16.31
N LYS A 500 8.16 15.27 -17.33
CA LYS A 500 8.38 16.09 -18.54
C LYS A 500 7.10 16.44 -19.32
N ASP A 501 6.11 15.56 -19.30
CA ASP A 501 4.87 15.71 -20.05
C ASP A 501 3.75 16.38 -19.21
N GLU A 502 4.04 16.70 -17.95
CA GLU A 502 3.08 17.38 -17.08
C GLU A 502 2.99 18.86 -17.40
N THR A 503 1.78 19.40 -17.23
CA THR A 503 1.53 20.83 -17.41
C THR A 503 2.43 21.66 -16.48
N PRO A 504 3.15 22.67 -17.00
CA PRO A 504 3.96 23.58 -16.19
C PRO A 504 3.14 24.14 -15.03
N ILE A 505 3.73 24.22 -13.84
CA ILE A 505 3.01 24.80 -12.71
C ILE A 505 2.89 26.31 -12.90
N THR A 506 1.75 26.88 -12.52
CA THR A 506 1.49 28.31 -12.67
C THR A 506 1.47 29.02 -11.31
N GLU A 507 1.79 30.32 -11.30
CA GLU A 507 1.76 31.12 -10.07
C GLU A 507 0.38 31.12 -9.38
N PRO A 508 -0.77 31.28 -10.10
CA PRO A 508 -2.09 31.19 -9.47
C PRO A 508 -2.36 29.84 -8.81
N GLU A 509 -1.90 28.74 -9.42
CA GLU A 509 -2.05 27.39 -8.89
C GLU A 509 -1.27 27.20 -7.59
N VAL A 510 -0.02 27.66 -7.54
CA VAL A 510 0.79 27.63 -6.30
C VAL A 510 0.12 28.46 -5.19
N ILE A 511 -0.33 29.67 -5.51
CA ILE A 511 -1.02 30.55 -4.56
C ILE A 511 -2.30 29.89 -4.03
N ALA A 512 -3.11 29.30 -4.91
CA ALA A 512 -4.35 28.63 -4.54
C ALA A 512 -4.09 27.42 -3.62
N ALA A 513 -3.08 26.59 -3.95
CA ALA A 513 -2.68 25.45 -3.14
C ALA A 513 -2.19 25.87 -1.74
N ILE A 514 -1.34 26.90 -1.66
CA ILE A 514 -0.88 27.45 -0.38
C ILE A 514 -2.07 27.98 0.43
N ARG A 515 -3.02 28.70 -0.19
CA ARG A 515 -4.22 29.21 0.48
C ARG A 515 -5.14 28.09 1.00
N ALA A 516 -5.28 27.01 0.25
CA ALA A 516 -6.09 25.84 0.65
C ALA A 516 -5.41 24.95 1.70
N ALA A 517 -4.08 25.04 1.84
CA ALA A 517 -3.33 24.24 2.80
C ALA A 517 -3.81 24.50 4.23
N LYS A 518 -4.09 23.40 4.95
CA LYS A 518 -4.32 23.37 6.39
C LYS A 518 -3.03 23.01 7.11
N ARG A 519 -2.87 23.49 8.35
CA ARG A 519 -1.71 23.15 9.16
C ARG A 519 -1.68 21.63 9.38
N PRO A 520 -0.61 20.93 8.98
CA PRO A 520 -0.45 19.51 9.30
C PRO A 520 -0.43 19.31 10.82
N GLU A 521 -1.03 18.22 11.33
CA GLU A 521 -0.92 17.82 12.75
C GLU A 521 0.48 17.28 13.12
N ASP A 522 1.47 17.51 12.26
CA ASP A 522 2.85 17.07 12.40
C ASP A 522 3.55 17.93 13.46
N SER A 523 4.13 17.28 14.48
CA SER A 523 4.88 17.94 15.56
C SER A 523 6.09 18.73 15.04
N ALA A 524 6.53 18.49 13.80
CA ALA A 524 7.65 19.16 13.17
C ALA A 524 7.27 20.45 12.41
N VAL A 525 5.98 20.84 12.39
CA VAL A 525 5.49 22.07 11.76
C VAL A 525 5.02 23.05 12.85
N THR A 526 5.88 24.04 13.16
CA THR A 526 5.52 25.14 14.07
C THR A 526 4.54 26.10 13.40
N ASP A 527 3.75 26.83 14.21
CA ASP A 527 2.85 27.88 13.67
C ASP A 527 3.65 28.90 12.86
N LYS A 528 4.82 29.31 13.37
CA LYS A 528 5.72 30.23 12.66
C LYS A 528 6.19 29.72 11.29
N LEU A 529 6.52 28.43 11.16
CA LEU A 529 6.89 27.83 9.87
C LEU A 529 5.70 27.77 8.91
N PHE A 530 4.53 27.39 9.43
CA PHE A 530 3.31 27.31 8.62
C PHE A 530 2.86 28.70 8.17
N ASP A 531 2.91 29.71 9.04
CA ASP A 531 2.59 31.10 8.70
C ASP A 531 3.57 31.66 7.67
N ALA A 532 4.87 31.37 7.80
CA ALA A 532 5.86 31.73 6.79
C ALA A 532 5.55 31.11 5.42
N PHE A 533 5.07 29.85 5.40
CA PHE A 533 4.61 29.20 4.18
C PHE A 533 3.35 29.86 3.61
N LYS A 534 2.35 30.17 4.45
CA LYS A 534 1.12 30.86 4.02
C LYS A 534 1.41 32.24 3.44
N LYS A 535 2.37 32.96 4.01
CA LYS A 535 2.78 34.32 3.61
C LYS A 535 3.31 34.39 2.18
N ILE A 536 3.80 33.29 1.60
CA ILE A 536 4.22 33.22 0.18
C ILE A 536 3.07 33.56 -0.76
N ALA A 537 1.84 33.14 -0.44
CA ALA A 537 0.65 33.43 -1.24
C ALA A 537 0.22 34.90 -1.23
N GLU A 538 0.72 35.67 -0.26
CA GLU A 538 0.47 37.10 -0.10
C GLU A 538 1.60 37.93 -0.71
N THR A 539 2.85 37.59 -0.38
CA THR A 539 4.03 38.35 -0.79
C THR A 539 4.53 37.99 -2.18
N LYS A 540 4.11 36.85 -2.72
CA LYS A 540 4.63 36.26 -3.97
C LYS A 540 6.16 36.13 -3.96
N GLN A 541 6.73 35.91 -2.79
CA GLN A 541 8.16 35.82 -2.57
C GLN A 541 8.47 34.60 -1.71
N LEU A 542 9.46 33.80 -2.12
CA LEU A 542 9.99 32.71 -1.30
C LEU A 542 10.89 33.31 -0.20
N PRO A 543 10.75 32.87 1.06
CA PRO A 543 11.66 33.29 2.10
C PRO A 543 13.09 32.78 1.84
N PRO A 544 14.12 33.42 2.40
CA PRO A 544 15.50 32.99 2.23
C PRO A 544 15.68 31.51 2.59
N GLY A 545 16.31 30.74 1.70
CA GLY A 545 16.53 29.30 1.89
C GLY A 545 15.34 28.40 1.51
N ALA A 546 14.20 28.94 1.09
CA ALA A 546 13.11 28.16 0.52
C ALA A 546 13.29 27.96 -0.98
N GLU A 547 12.97 26.76 -1.48
CA GLU A 547 13.04 26.41 -2.90
C GLU A 547 11.78 25.66 -3.35
N LEU A 548 11.41 25.87 -4.60
CA LEU A 548 10.39 25.09 -5.31
C LEU A 548 11.08 23.90 -5.98
N GLU A 549 10.62 22.69 -5.67
CA GLU A 549 11.21 21.45 -6.17
C GLU A 549 10.16 20.58 -6.85
N ALA A 550 10.55 19.96 -7.96
CA ALA A 550 9.74 18.96 -8.65
C ALA A 550 10.46 17.61 -8.62
N VAL A 551 9.80 16.59 -8.08
CA VAL A 551 10.39 15.28 -7.82
C VAL A 551 9.50 14.20 -8.42
N GLY A 552 10.11 13.35 -9.24
CA GLY A 552 9.49 12.12 -9.74
C GLY A 552 10.01 10.95 -8.94
N GLY A 553 9.10 10.14 -8.39
CA GLY A 553 9.48 8.95 -7.63
C GLY A 553 8.64 7.74 -8.01
N GLY A 554 9.30 6.58 -8.07
CA GLY A 554 8.65 5.30 -8.10
C GLY A 554 8.12 4.97 -6.71
N TRP A 555 6.81 4.96 -6.53
CA TRP A 555 6.16 4.44 -5.34
C TRP A 555 5.84 2.96 -5.55
N ASP A 556 6.51 2.11 -4.76
CA ASP A 556 6.25 0.66 -4.71
C ASP A 556 5.57 0.32 -3.37
N PRO A 557 4.25 0.10 -3.34
CA PRO A 557 3.56 -0.27 -2.11
C PRO A 557 3.58 -1.78 -1.84
N GLY A 558 4.50 -2.54 -2.45
CA GLY A 558 4.64 -3.98 -2.27
C GLY A 558 3.54 -4.79 -2.97
N MET A 559 3.04 -4.32 -4.12
CA MET A 559 1.91 -4.90 -4.88
C MET A 559 2.27 -5.28 -6.31
N ALA A 560 1.32 -5.75 -7.12
CA ALA A 560 1.55 -6.07 -8.54
C ALA A 560 1.87 -4.86 -9.45
N PHE A 561 1.98 -3.66 -8.90
CA PHE A 561 2.17 -2.41 -9.64
C PHE A 561 3.22 -1.52 -8.99
N LEU A 562 3.97 -0.81 -9.83
CA LEU A 562 4.83 0.31 -9.51
C LEU A 562 4.17 1.59 -10.01
N TYR A 563 4.30 2.67 -9.26
CA TYR A 563 3.64 3.94 -9.57
C TYR A 563 4.67 5.02 -9.77
N ASP A 564 4.66 5.69 -10.92
CA ASP A 564 5.42 6.91 -11.10
C ASP A 564 4.54 8.06 -10.57
N ILE A 565 4.96 8.69 -9.48
CA ILE A 565 4.29 9.86 -8.89
C ILE A 565 5.19 11.07 -9.09
N TRP A 566 4.55 12.18 -9.43
CA TRP A 566 5.17 13.47 -9.64
C TRP A 566 4.68 14.45 -8.57
N TRP A 567 5.62 14.97 -7.79
CA TRP A 567 5.34 15.97 -6.78
C TRP A 567 5.96 17.31 -7.18
N VAL A 568 5.20 18.37 -6.98
CA VAL A 568 5.74 19.72 -6.85
C VAL A 568 5.56 20.16 -5.41
N ARG A 569 6.65 20.57 -4.75
CA ARG A 569 6.66 20.92 -3.34
C ARG A 569 7.46 22.20 -3.09
N VAL A 570 7.08 22.93 -2.04
CA VAL A 570 7.88 24.04 -1.51
C VAL A 570 8.67 23.49 -0.33
N GLN A 571 10.00 23.47 -0.48
CA GLN A 571 10.90 23.21 0.64
C GLN A 571 11.08 24.50 1.44
N MET A 572 10.78 24.45 2.72
CA MET A 572 10.90 25.56 3.66
C MET A 572 11.98 25.26 4.69
N PRO A 573 12.89 26.19 4.99
CA PRO A 573 13.85 26.01 6.08
C PRO A 573 13.12 26.02 7.43
N LYS A 574 13.46 25.06 8.30
CA LYS A 574 13.01 25.02 9.70
C LYS A 574 13.94 25.85 10.58
N GLU A 575 13.42 26.33 11.72
CA GLU A 575 14.21 27.14 12.68
C GLU A 575 15.39 26.39 13.31
N ALA A 576 15.32 25.06 13.40
CA ALA A 576 16.33 24.21 14.03
C ALA A 576 17.29 23.54 13.02
N ASN A 577 17.48 24.16 11.83
CA ASN A 577 18.08 23.60 10.62
C ASN A 577 17.31 22.39 10.04
N GLY A 578 17.45 22.14 8.74
CA GLY A 578 16.65 21.16 7.98
C GLY A 578 15.48 21.78 7.22
N THR A 579 14.84 21.01 6.33
CA THR A 579 13.73 21.50 5.51
C THR A 579 12.42 20.76 5.81
N TYR A 580 11.30 21.46 5.67
CA TYR A 580 9.98 20.87 5.59
C TYR A 580 9.45 21.03 4.17
N SER A 581 8.91 19.96 3.60
CA SER A 581 8.31 20.02 2.28
C SER A 581 6.79 20.14 2.38
N PHE A 582 6.24 21.25 1.92
CA PHE A 582 4.80 21.39 1.70
C PHE A 582 4.49 20.97 0.26
N VAL A 583 3.68 19.92 0.09
CA VAL A 583 3.25 19.48 -1.24
C VAL A 583 2.25 20.48 -1.81
N ILE A 584 2.57 21.03 -2.97
CA ILE A 584 1.72 21.96 -3.72
C ILE A 584 0.86 21.20 -4.72
N ARG A 585 1.47 20.23 -5.40
CA ARG A 585 0.82 19.42 -6.41
C ARG A 585 1.33 18.01 -6.34
N GLU A 586 0.41 17.07 -6.34
CA GLU A 586 0.69 15.65 -6.49
C GLU A 586 -0.04 15.16 -7.74
N ARG A 587 0.71 14.53 -8.63
CA ARG A 587 0.21 13.96 -9.87
C ARG A 587 0.63 12.52 -9.97
N PHE A 588 -0.36 11.68 -10.20
CA PHE A 588 -0.13 10.30 -10.55
C PHE A 588 0.10 10.23 -12.06
N ILE A 589 1.31 9.86 -12.48
CA ILE A 589 1.68 9.87 -13.89
C ILE A 589 1.21 8.58 -14.55
N ARG A 590 1.65 7.44 -14.02
CA ARG A 590 1.30 6.12 -14.55
C ARG A 590 1.50 5.02 -13.53
N SER A 591 0.72 3.96 -13.67
CA SER A 591 1.03 2.66 -13.08
C SER A 591 1.68 1.77 -14.12
N ARG A 592 2.72 1.03 -13.73
CA ARG A 592 3.22 -0.12 -14.49
C ARG A 592 2.98 -1.40 -13.71
N THR A 593 2.54 -2.47 -14.36
CA THR A 593 2.61 -3.80 -13.74
C THR A 593 4.06 -4.17 -13.48
N LEU A 594 4.31 -5.11 -12.56
CA LEU A 594 5.67 -5.66 -12.42
C LEU A 594 6.15 -6.28 -13.75
N GLN A 595 5.25 -6.83 -14.57
CA GLN A 595 5.55 -7.41 -15.88
C GLN A 595 5.93 -6.35 -16.92
N GLU A 596 5.21 -5.23 -16.96
CA GLU A 596 5.51 -4.08 -17.83
C GLU A 596 6.83 -3.41 -17.43
N GLU A 597 7.12 -3.30 -16.13
CA GLU A 597 8.41 -2.80 -15.67
C GLU A 597 9.55 -3.75 -16.04
N MET A 598 9.33 -5.06 -15.85
CA MET A 598 10.31 -6.08 -16.21
C MET A 598 10.61 -6.06 -17.71
N ALA A 599 9.59 -5.98 -18.57
CA ALA A 599 9.74 -5.87 -20.02
C ALA A 599 10.42 -4.56 -20.46
N ARG A 600 10.32 -3.48 -19.67
CA ARG A 600 11.02 -2.20 -19.92
C ARG A 600 12.52 -2.30 -19.60
N LEU A 601 12.84 -3.09 -18.58
CA LEU A 601 14.21 -3.24 -18.07
C LEU A 601 14.98 -4.34 -18.80
N GLU A 602 14.28 -5.34 -19.34
CA GLU A 602 14.89 -6.38 -20.17
C GLU A 602 15.49 -5.75 -21.46
N PRO A 603 16.77 -6.05 -21.78
CA PRO A 603 17.42 -5.51 -22.96
C PRO A 603 16.74 -6.03 -24.24
N LYS A 604 16.56 -5.17 -25.24
CA LYS A 604 15.98 -5.57 -26.53
C LYS A 604 16.99 -6.42 -27.33
N PRO A 605 16.53 -7.29 -28.25
CA PRO A 605 17.43 -8.10 -29.08
C PRO A 605 18.40 -7.19 -29.86
N GLY A 606 19.70 -7.30 -29.57
CA GLY A 606 20.76 -6.53 -30.24
C GLY A 606 21.24 -5.26 -29.52
N GLU A 607 20.66 -4.88 -28.37
CA GLU A 607 21.19 -3.81 -27.51
C GLU A 607 22.15 -4.40 -26.45
N GLU A 608 23.35 -3.82 -26.30
CA GLU A 608 24.27 -4.18 -25.21
C GLU A 608 23.65 -3.85 -23.85
N GLN A 609 23.83 -4.75 -22.87
CA GLN A 609 23.30 -4.56 -21.51
C GLN A 609 23.81 -3.24 -20.90
N PRO A 610 22.94 -2.48 -20.19
CA PRO A 610 23.39 -1.27 -19.51
C PRO A 610 24.53 -1.61 -18.52
N VAL A 611 25.62 -0.86 -18.60
CA VAL A 611 26.82 -1.01 -17.75
C VAL A 611 26.54 -0.46 -16.34
N ASP A 612 25.53 -0.99 -15.64
CA ASP A 612 25.17 -0.63 -14.24
C ASP A 612 25.48 -1.79 -13.27
N GLY A 613 26.50 -2.59 -13.59
CA GLY A 613 27.05 -3.61 -12.67
C GLY A 613 26.04 -4.65 -12.15
N GLY A 614 24.99 -4.95 -12.92
CA GLY A 614 23.99 -5.97 -12.57
C GLY A 614 22.73 -5.46 -11.87
N ARG A 615 22.63 -4.19 -11.46
CA ARG A 615 21.46 -3.65 -10.74
C ARG A 615 20.14 -3.79 -11.49
N THR A 616 20.16 -3.54 -12.81
CA THR A 616 18.99 -3.74 -13.67
C THR A 616 18.58 -5.20 -13.75
N GLN A 617 19.56 -6.11 -13.82
CA GLN A 617 19.33 -7.56 -13.91
C GLN A 617 18.80 -8.13 -12.58
N GLU A 618 19.36 -7.72 -11.45
CA GLU A 618 18.88 -8.07 -10.11
C GLU A 618 17.48 -7.54 -9.84
N TYR A 619 17.16 -6.33 -10.33
CA TYR A 619 15.83 -5.76 -10.24
C TYR A 619 14.82 -6.53 -11.11
N ILE A 620 15.22 -6.95 -12.33
CA ILE A 620 14.43 -7.84 -13.19
C ILE A 620 14.19 -9.19 -12.49
N GLU A 621 15.20 -9.81 -11.88
CA GLU A 621 15.06 -11.08 -11.17
C GLU A 621 14.16 -10.96 -9.93
N ALA A 622 14.27 -9.86 -9.19
CA ALA A 622 13.37 -9.57 -8.07
C ALA A 622 11.91 -9.36 -8.51
N LEU A 623 11.71 -8.72 -9.68
CA LEU A 623 10.39 -8.60 -10.29
C LEU A 623 9.85 -9.98 -10.72
N LYS A 624 10.69 -10.84 -11.31
CA LYS A 624 10.34 -12.23 -11.69
C LYS A 624 9.89 -13.07 -10.49
N ASP A 625 10.71 -13.12 -9.44
CA ASP A 625 10.40 -13.87 -8.21
C ASP A 625 9.10 -13.37 -7.55
N ARG A 626 8.87 -12.06 -7.56
CA ARG A 626 7.64 -11.46 -7.02
C ARG A 626 6.42 -11.76 -7.88
N ILE A 627 6.55 -11.79 -9.20
CA ILE A 627 5.50 -12.23 -10.11
C ILE A 627 5.15 -13.70 -9.82
N GLU A 628 6.13 -14.58 -9.66
CA GLU A 628 5.92 -15.99 -9.33
C GLU A 628 5.25 -16.18 -7.96
N LYS A 629 5.73 -15.49 -6.92
CA LYS A 629 5.11 -15.53 -5.58
C LYS A 629 3.68 -15.00 -5.54
N MET A 630 3.32 -14.09 -6.45
CA MET A 630 1.95 -13.62 -6.60
C MET A 630 1.08 -14.57 -7.41
N LYS A 631 1.64 -15.34 -8.36
CA LYS A 631 0.91 -16.42 -9.05
C LYS A 631 0.62 -17.61 -8.13
N ALA A 632 1.53 -17.87 -7.19
CA ALA A 632 1.40 -18.97 -6.22
C ALA A 632 0.42 -18.70 -5.06
N LYS A 633 -0.04 -17.46 -4.89
CA LYS A 633 -1.02 -17.04 -3.88
C LYS A 633 -2.37 -16.75 -4.50
#